data_AF-A0A928DVJ1-F1
#
_entry.id   AF-A0A928DVJ1-F1
#
_cell.length_a   1.000
_cell.length_b   1.000
_cell.length_c   1.000
_cell.angle_alpha   90.00
_cell.angle_beta   90.00
_cell.angle_gamma   90.00
#
_symmetry.space_group_name_H-M   'P 1'
#
loop_
_entity.id
_entity.type
_entity.pdbx_description
1 polymer ?
#
loop_
_entity_poly.entity_id
_entity_poly.type
_entity_poly.pdbx_seq_one_letter_code
_entity_poly.pdbx_strand_id
1 'polypeptide(L)'
;VTIPDSVTSIGNSAFDVCSSLTSVTIPDSVTSIGNEAFWGCSSLTSVTIPDSVTSIGNEAFWGCSSLTSVTIPNSVTSIGDYAFRGCKSLTSVTIPNSVTSIGDGAFSWCKSLTSVTIPDSVTSIGEGAFMGCTSLTSVTIPNSVTSIGDYAFEDCTSLTIRGKAGSEAEKYAKANGIGFEVK
;
A
#
# COMPACT_ATOMS: atom_id res chain seq x y z
N VAL A 1 7.84 20.81 1.96
CA VAL A 1 7.36 21.52 0.75
C VAL A 1 5.88 21.79 0.88
N THR A 2 5.41 22.98 0.51
CA THR A 2 3.97 23.27 0.42
C THR A 2 3.62 23.43 -1.06
N ILE A 3 2.76 22.57 -1.58
CA ILE A 3 2.29 22.66 -2.97
C ILE A 3 1.20 23.74 -3.04
N PRO A 4 1.23 24.68 -3.99
CA PRO A 4 0.23 25.73 -4.10
C PRO A 4 -1.19 25.19 -4.37
N ASP A 5 -2.21 25.83 -3.80
CA ASP A 5 -3.62 25.42 -3.95
C ASP A 5 -4.14 25.47 -5.40
N SER A 6 -3.41 26.11 -6.33
CA SER A 6 -3.74 26.10 -7.76
C SER A 6 -3.33 24.81 -8.48
N VAL A 7 -2.55 23.92 -7.83
CA VAL A 7 -2.06 22.68 -8.44
C VAL A 7 -3.13 21.60 -8.41
N THR A 8 -3.52 21.11 -9.58
CA THR A 8 -4.58 20.09 -9.71
C THR A 8 -4.07 18.66 -9.83
N SER A 9 -2.77 18.47 -10.03
CA SER A 9 -2.13 17.16 -10.19
C SER A 9 -0.66 17.21 -9.82
N ILE A 10 -0.14 16.17 -9.18
CA ILE A 10 1.30 15.95 -9.03
C ILE A 10 1.74 15.07 -10.20
N GLY A 11 2.56 15.61 -11.10
CA GLY A 11 3.00 14.91 -12.30
C GLY A 11 3.94 13.74 -12.01
N ASN A 12 4.23 12.96 -13.05
CA ASN A 12 5.19 11.87 -12.95
C ASN A 12 6.56 12.38 -12.52
N SER A 13 7.20 11.66 -11.60
CA SER A 13 8.55 11.94 -11.09
C SER A 13 8.74 13.35 -10.51
N ALA A 14 7.66 14.05 -10.12
CA ALA A 14 7.69 15.47 -9.75
C ALA A 14 8.61 15.81 -8.56
N PHE A 15 8.74 14.88 -7.61
CA PHE A 15 9.63 14.95 -6.45
C PHE A 15 10.58 13.75 -6.41
N ASP A 16 10.86 13.13 -7.55
CA ASP A 16 11.75 11.98 -7.62
C ASP A 16 13.14 12.29 -7.02
N VAL A 17 13.65 11.35 -6.22
CA VAL A 17 14.92 11.38 -5.49
C VAL A 17 15.11 12.64 -4.63
N CYS A 18 14.02 13.29 -4.20
CA CYS A 18 14.08 14.39 -3.25
C CYS A 18 14.42 13.87 -1.84
N SER A 19 15.62 13.33 -1.68
CA SER A 19 16.13 12.65 -0.48
C SER A 19 16.19 13.54 0.76
N SER A 20 16.16 14.87 0.61
CA SER A 20 16.07 15.83 1.71
C SER A 20 14.62 16.24 2.08
N LEU A 21 13.62 15.80 1.31
CA LEU A 21 12.22 16.12 1.56
C LEU A 21 11.73 15.33 2.78
N THR A 22 11.47 16.03 3.89
CA THR A 22 10.98 15.42 5.13
C THR A 22 9.46 15.45 5.24
N SER A 23 8.82 16.44 4.62
CA SER A 23 7.36 16.62 4.60
C SER A 23 6.88 17.30 3.33
N VAL A 24 5.67 16.94 2.90
CA VAL A 24 4.94 17.58 1.81
C VAL A 24 3.50 17.83 2.23
N THR A 25 3.00 19.05 2.00
CA THR A 25 1.59 19.38 2.11
C THR A 25 1.00 19.35 0.71
N ILE A 26 0.10 18.40 0.46
CA ILE A 26 -0.65 18.25 -0.79
C ILE A 26 -2.02 18.92 -0.61
N PRO A 27 -2.37 19.95 -1.39
CA PRO A 27 -3.64 20.67 -1.23
C PRO A 27 -4.82 19.87 -1.80
N ASP A 28 -6.02 20.18 -1.28
CA ASP A 28 -7.30 19.53 -1.67
C ASP A 28 -7.72 19.76 -3.13
N SER A 29 -6.98 20.58 -3.88
CA SER A 29 -7.15 20.74 -5.32
C SER A 29 -6.49 19.63 -6.14
N VAL A 30 -5.56 18.87 -5.55
CA VAL A 30 -4.85 17.78 -6.24
C VAL A 30 -5.76 16.57 -6.39
N THR A 31 -5.97 16.13 -7.62
CA THR A 31 -6.87 15.01 -7.97
C THR A 31 -6.15 13.70 -8.30
N SER A 32 -4.84 13.77 -8.57
CA SER A 32 -4.02 12.61 -8.95
C SER A 32 -2.57 12.77 -8.51
N ILE A 33 -1.97 11.66 -8.08
CA ILE A 33 -0.52 11.52 -7.86
C ILE A 33 0.04 10.61 -8.95
N GLY A 34 0.90 11.16 -9.80
CA GLY A 34 1.50 10.47 -10.94
C GLY A 34 2.48 9.35 -10.55
N ASN A 35 2.97 8.65 -11.57
CA ASN A 35 3.95 7.58 -11.39
C ASN A 35 5.25 8.16 -10.84
N GLU A 36 5.92 7.43 -9.94
CA GLU A 36 7.21 7.83 -9.35
C GLU A 36 7.20 9.22 -8.66
N ALA A 37 6.03 9.80 -8.40
CA ALA A 37 5.90 11.21 -7.99
C ALA A 37 6.77 11.59 -6.77
N PHE A 38 6.97 10.66 -5.84
CA PHE A 38 7.84 10.77 -4.66
C PHE A 38 8.84 9.61 -4.57
N TRP A 39 9.19 8.99 -5.69
CA TRP A 39 10.16 7.89 -5.71
C TRP A 39 11.46 8.30 -5.03
N GLY A 40 12.03 7.42 -4.20
CA GLY A 40 13.31 7.65 -3.54
C GLY A 40 13.34 8.83 -2.56
N CYS A 41 12.20 9.40 -2.14
CA CYS A 41 12.13 10.43 -1.09
C CYS A 41 12.45 9.82 0.29
N SER A 42 13.68 9.38 0.49
CA SER A 42 14.10 8.52 1.61
C SER A 42 13.91 9.12 3.00
N SER A 43 13.88 10.45 3.12
CA SER A 43 13.68 11.18 4.38
C SER A 43 12.22 11.60 4.64
N LEU A 44 11.29 11.33 3.72
CA LEU A 44 9.89 11.67 3.87
C LEU A 44 9.28 10.82 4.99
N THR A 45 8.80 11.45 6.06
CA THR A 45 8.34 10.73 7.27
C THR A 45 6.84 10.54 7.36
N SER A 46 6.08 11.42 6.71
CA SER A 46 4.61 11.42 6.66
C SER A 46 4.11 12.06 5.38
N VAL A 47 2.97 11.56 4.90
CA VAL A 47 2.21 12.13 3.77
C VAL A 47 0.73 12.00 4.09
N THR A 48 0.01 13.12 4.03
CA THR A 48 -1.45 13.14 4.01
C THR A 48 -1.89 13.28 2.56
N ILE A 49 -2.56 12.25 2.03
CA ILE A 49 -3.15 12.28 0.70
C ILE A 49 -4.56 12.87 0.83
N PRO A 50 -4.90 13.99 0.17
CA PRO A 50 -6.19 14.64 0.35
C PRO A 50 -7.34 13.87 -0.31
N ASP A 51 -8.56 14.05 0.23
CA ASP A 51 -9.80 13.36 -0.20
C ASP A 51 -10.21 13.64 -1.66
N SER A 52 -9.53 14.57 -2.33
CA SER A 52 -9.69 14.84 -3.76
C SER A 52 -8.93 13.85 -4.65
N VAL A 53 -7.92 13.14 -4.12
CA VAL A 53 -7.08 12.23 -4.90
C VAL A 53 -7.83 10.94 -5.21
N THR A 54 -7.94 10.61 -6.50
CA THR A 54 -8.68 9.41 -6.96
C THR A 54 -7.77 8.24 -7.32
N SER A 55 -6.49 8.50 -7.59
CA SER A 55 -5.51 7.49 -7.99
C SER A 55 -4.11 7.77 -7.45
N ILE A 56 -3.44 6.71 -7.00
CA ILE A 56 -2.00 6.71 -6.67
C ILE A 56 -1.28 5.90 -7.77
N GLY A 57 -0.41 6.58 -8.52
CA GLY A 57 0.33 5.98 -9.63
C GLY A 57 1.33 4.91 -9.21
N ASN A 58 1.88 4.24 -10.22
CA ASN A 58 2.89 3.20 -10.02
C ASN A 58 4.16 3.81 -9.40
N GLU A 59 4.74 3.10 -8.44
CA GLU A 59 5.98 3.50 -7.75
C GLU A 59 5.91 4.86 -7.03
N ALA A 60 4.72 5.44 -6.84
CA ALA A 60 4.55 6.84 -6.41
C ALA A 60 5.29 7.20 -5.12
N PHE A 61 5.43 6.27 -4.18
CA PHE A 61 6.17 6.41 -2.92
C PHE A 61 7.23 5.30 -2.74
N TRP A 62 7.66 4.65 -3.82
CA TRP A 62 8.71 3.64 -3.74
C TRP A 62 9.94 4.21 -3.06
N GLY A 63 10.48 3.51 -2.07
CA GLY A 63 11.75 3.86 -1.45
C GLY A 63 11.67 5.07 -0.52
N CYS A 64 10.46 5.55 -0.17
CA CYS A 64 10.22 6.46 0.94
C CYS A 64 10.51 5.76 2.28
N SER A 65 11.77 5.44 2.53
CA SER A 65 12.17 4.48 3.57
C SER A 65 11.86 4.94 5.00
N SER A 66 11.79 6.26 5.23
CA SER A 66 11.47 6.85 6.54
C SER A 66 9.96 7.07 6.75
N LEU A 67 9.12 6.75 5.76
CA LEU A 67 7.67 6.99 5.83
C LEU A 67 7.07 6.07 6.88
N THR A 68 6.54 6.65 7.94
CA THR A 68 6.06 5.89 9.12
C THR A 68 4.57 5.58 9.06
N SER A 69 3.81 6.43 8.36
CA SER A 69 2.36 6.36 8.22
C SER A 69 1.93 6.96 6.88
N VAL A 70 0.85 6.40 6.33
CA VAL A 70 0.13 6.91 5.16
C VAL A 70 -1.36 6.76 5.42
N THR A 71 -2.11 7.83 5.20
CA THR A 71 -3.57 7.78 5.15
C THR A 71 -4.00 7.83 3.69
N ILE A 72 -4.58 6.73 3.19
CA ILE A 72 -5.15 6.64 1.85
C ILE A 72 -6.64 7.02 1.96
N PRO A 73 -7.10 8.08 1.27
CA PRO A 73 -8.46 8.58 1.41
C PRO A 73 -9.48 7.72 0.66
N ASN A 74 -10.76 7.78 1.09
CA ASN A 74 -11.88 7.01 0.51
C ASN A 74 -12.22 7.39 -0.94
N SER A 75 -11.55 8.37 -1.52
CA SER A 75 -11.64 8.72 -2.93
C SER A 75 -10.75 7.85 -3.81
N VAL A 76 -9.72 7.21 -3.25
CA VAL A 76 -8.78 6.36 -4.01
C VAL A 76 -9.43 5.03 -4.35
N THR A 77 -9.52 4.71 -5.63
CA THR A 77 -10.13 3.45 -6.10
C THR A 77 -9.10 2.35 -6.40
N SER A 78 -7.83 2.72 -6.61
CA SER A 78 -6.75 1.80 -6.95
C SER A 78 -5.40 2.25 -6.38
N ILE A 79 -4.61 1.29 -5.91
CA ILE A 79 -3.21 1.48 -5.51
C ILE A 79 -2.34 0.86 -6.60
N GLY A 80 -1.52 1.68 -7.28
CA GLY A 80 -0.66 1.24 -8.37
C GLY A 80 0.43 0.26 -7.97
N ASP A 81 1.08 -0.33 -8.97
CA ASP A 81 2.15 -1.30 -8.78
C ASP A 81 3.32 -0.65 -8.06
N TYR A 82 3.86 -1.36 -7.07
CA TYR A 82 4.98 -0.95 -6.24
C TYR A 82 4.81 0.43 -5.55
N ALA A 83 3.57 0.94 -5.44
CA ALA A 83 3.30 2.31 -4.98
C ALA A 83 3.97 2.69 -3.65
N PHE A 84 4.10 1.76 -2.70
CA PHE A 84 4.74 1.94 -1.39
C PHE A 84 5.90 0.94 -1.18
N ARG A 85 6.47 0.38 -2.24
CA ARG A 85 7.56 -0.60 -2.15
C ARG A 85 8.73 -0.02 -1.37
N GLY A 86 9.22 -0.74 -0.37
CA GLY A 86 10.40 -0.34 0.39
C GLY A 86 10.19 0.86 1.33
N CYS A 87 8.94 1.20 1.67
CA CYS A 87 8.63 2.06 2.81
C CYS A 87 8.95 1.33 4.13
N LYS A 88 10.24 1.14 4.40
CA LYS A 88 10.75 0.25 5.47
C LYS A 88 10.22 0.60 6.85
N SER A 89 10.02 1.89 7.15
CA SER A 89 9.50 2.38 8.44
C SER A 89 7.97 2.40 8.54
N LEU A 90 7.24 2.03 7.49
CA LEU A 90 5.77 2.09 7.48
C LEU A 90 5.23 1.04 8.44
N THR A 91 4.51 1.48 9.48
CA THR A 91 4.08 0.60 10.58
C THR A 91 2.66 0.08 10.44
N SER A 92 1.80 0.87 9.79
CA SER A 92 0.39 0.56 9.55
C SER A 92 -0.07 1.19 8.24
N VAL A 93 -1.05 0.52 7.61
CA VAL A 93 -1.75 1.02 6.42
C VAL A 93 -3.23 0.74 6.61
N THR A 94 -4.05 1.78 6.41
CA THR A 94 -5.51 1.64 6.29
C THR A 94 -5.87 1.74 4.82
N ILE A 95 -6.35 0.65 4.24
CA ILE A 95 -6.84 0.62 2.87
C ILE A 95 -8.34 0.97 2.92
N PRO A 96 -8.80 2.03 2.22
CA PRO A 96 -10.18 2.47 2.29
C PRO A 96 -11.13 1.57 1.49
N ASN A 97 -12.42 1.56 1.87
CA ASN A 97 -13.48 0.74 1.25
C ASN A 97 -13.79 1.10 -0.22
N SER A 98 -13.12 2.12 -0.78
CA SER A 98 -13.19 2.47 -2.19
C SER A 98 -12.20 1.67 -3.05
N VAL A 99 -11.16 1.10 -2.45
CA VAL A 99 -10.14 0.36 -3.18
C VAL A 99 -10.69 -1.00 -3.58
N THR A 100 -10.62 -1.30 -4.87
CA THR A 100 -11.06 -2.59 -5.44
C THR A 100 -9.91 -3.54 -5.71
N SER A 101 -8.69 -3.02 -5.87
CA SER A 101 -7.49 -3.81 -6.19
C SER A 101 -6.24 -3.22 -5.55
N ILE A 102 -5.36 -4.11 -5.07
CA ILE A 102 -4.01 -3.78 -4.60
C ILE A 102 -3.03 -4.26 -5.67
N GLY A 103 -2.25 -3.35 -6.26
CA GLY A 103 -1.31 -3.64 -7.34
C GLY A 103 -0.13 -4.53 -6.94
N ASP A 104 0.62 -4.96 -7.95
CA ASP A 104 1.75 -5.87 -7.80
C ASP A 104 2.85 -5.20 -6.96
N GLY A 105 3.34 -5.89 -5.93
CA GLY A 105 4.37 -5.40 -5.03
C GLY A 105 4.05 -4.10 -4.29
N ALA A 106 2.78 -3.66 -4.25
CA ALA A 106 2.35 -2.35 -3.76
C ALA A 106 2.93 -1.99 -2.38
N PHE A 107 3.04 -2.94 -1.46
CA PHE A 107 3.62 -2.79 -0.12
C PHE A 107 4.81 -3.73 0.12
N SER A 108 5.44 -4.22 -0.95
CA SER A 108 6.61 -5.11 -0.83
C SER A 108 7.75 -4.45 -0.06
N TRP A 109 8.45 -5.20 0.78
CA TRP A 109 9.57 -4.77 1.62
C TRP A 109 9.25 -3.66 2.63
N CYS A 110 7.98 -3.48 3.02
CA CYS A 110 7.56 -2.67 4.16
C CYS A 110 7.88 -3.40 5.48
N LYS A 111 9.17 -3.46 5.83
CA LYS A 111 9.67 -4.33 6.91
C LYS A 111 9.06 -4.08 8.28
N SER A 112 8.67 -2.85 8.60
CA SER A 112 8.03 -2.49 9.87
C SER A 112 6.50 -2.62 9.86
N LEU A 113 5.88 -3.03 8.76
CA LEU A 113 4.42 -3.10 8.65
C LEU A 113 3.91 -4.23 9.53
N THR A 114 3.16 -3.88 10.58
CA THR A 114 2.69 -4.85 11.59
C THR A 114 1.26 -5.33 11.37
N SER A 115 0.45 -4.48 10.72
CA SER A 115 -0.96 -4.73 10.48
C SER A 115 -1.42 -4.10 9.17
N VAL A 116 -2.32 -4.83 8.49
CA VAL A 116 -3.02 -4.37 7.29
C VAL A 116 -4.49 -4.76 7.42
N THR A 117 -5.38 -3.80 7.21
CA THR A 117 -6.81 -4.05 7.09
C THR A 117 -7.18 -4.01 5.62
N ILE A 118 -7.58 -5.15 5.05
CA ILE A 118 -8.08 -5.25 3.68
C ILE A 118 -9.61 -5.13 3.73
N PRO A 119 -10.21 -4.12 3.09
CA PRO A 119 -11.65 -3.90 3.12
C PRO A 119 -12.41 -4.86 2.21
N ASP A 120 -13.70 -5.09 2.50
CA ASP A 120 -14.58 -5.99 1.75
C ASP A 120 -14.76 -5.57 0.28
N SER A 121 -14.38 -4.35 -0.11
CA SER A 121 -14.38 -3.89 -1.50
C SER A 121 -13.28 -4.50 -2.36
N VAL A 122 -12.20 -5.02 -1.76
CA VAL A 122 -11.06 -5.55 -2.51
C VAL A 122 -11.40 -6.91 -3.12
N THR A 123 -11.20 -7.04 -4.42
CA THR A 123 -11.43 -8.29 -5.16
C THR A 123 -10.14 -9.00 -5.55
N SER A 124 -9.01 -8.28 -5.62
CA SER A 124 -7.71 -8.82 -6.01
C SER A 124 -6.54 -8.23 -5.22
N ILE A 125 -5.58 -9.10 -4.90
CA ILE A 125 -4.27 -8.75 -4.31
C ILE A 125 -3.19 -9.17 -5.32
N GLY A 126 -2.37 -8.23 -5.77
CA GLY A 126 -1.35 -8.45 -6.80
C GLY A 126 -0.19 -9.37 -6.38
N GLU A 127 0.61 -9.76 -7.36
CA GLU A 127 1.84 -10.54 -7.19
C GLU A 127 2.79 -9.81 -6.22
N GLY A 128 3.32 -10.51 -5.22
CA GLY A 128 4.28 -9.93 -4.28
C GLY A 128 3.76 -8.72 -3.46
N ALA A 129 2.46 -8.44 -3.44
CA ALA A 129 1.88 -7.20 -2.88
C ALA A 129 2.39 -6.84 -1.48
N PHE A 130 2.63 -7.84 -0.61
CA PHE A 130 3.18 -7.68 0.74
C PHE A 130 4.47 -8.48 0.94
N MET A 131 5.15 -8.90 -0.13
CA MET A 131 6.38 -9.68 -0.08
C MET A 131 7.42 -9.03 0.83
N GLY A 132 8.05 -9.79 1.74
CA GLY A 132 9.10 -9.32 2.63
C GLY A 132 8.62 -8.40 3.75
N CYS A 133 7.31 -8.33 4.04
CA CYS A 133 6.78 -7.65 5.22
C CYS A 133 7.02 -8.50 6.49
N THR A 134 8.27 -8.59 6.92
CA THR A 134 8.73 -9.50 7.98
C THR A 134 8.11 -9.24 9.35
N SER A 135 7.61 -8.02 9.63
CA SER A 135 6.89 -7.71 10.88
C SER A 135 5.37 -7.90 10.79
N LEU A 136 4.83 -8.28 9.64
CA LEU A 136 3.39 -8.48 9.46
C LEU A 136 3.00 -9.80 10.13
N THR A 137 2.28 -9.69 11.23
CA THR A 137 1.89 -10.85 12.05
C THR A 137 0.49 -11.36 11.71
N SER A 138 -0.40 -10.46 11.27
CA SER A 138 -1.73 -10.87 10.84
C SER A 138 -2.30 -9.97 9.76
N VAL A 139 -3.07 -10.58 8.87
CA VAL A 139 -3.87 -9.90 7.85
C VAL A 139 -5.25 -10.54 7.84
N THR A 140 -6.32 -9.74 7.85
CA THR A 140 -7.67 -10.24 7.56
C THR A 140 -7.93 -10.06 6.08
N ILE A 141 -8.19 -11.15 5.37
CA ILE A 141 -8.53 -11.14 3.94
C ILE A 141 -10.03 -11.46 3.81
N PRO A 142 -10.85 -10.55 3.26
CA PRO A 142 -12.28 -10.74 3.14
C PRO A 142 -12.64 -11.74 2.04
N ASN A 143 -13.85 -12.29 2.11
CA ASN A 143 -14.33 -13.29 1.14
C ASN A 143 -14.59 -12.72 -0.26
N SER A 144 -14.61 -11.39 -0.40
CA SER A 144 -14.67 -10.70 -1.69
C SER A 144 -13.37 -10.85 -2.50
N VAL A 145 -12.25 -11.14 -1.86
CA VAL A 145 -10.98 -11.44 -2.55
C VAL A 145 -11.12 -12.78 -3.26
N THR A 146 -11.08 -12.73 -4.59
CA THR A 146 -11.21 -13.90 -5.48
C THR A 146 -9.90 -14.25 -6.18
N SER A 147 -8.88 -13.40 -6.07
CA SER A 147 -7.56 -13.61 -6.63
C SER A 147 -6.48 -13.06 -5.69
N ILE A 148 -5.48 -13.89 -5.41
CA ILE A 148 -4.27 -13.52 -4.66
C ILE A 148 -3.10 -13.96 -5.53
N GLY A 149 -2.27 -13.00 -5.95
CA GLY A 149 -1.13 -13.23 -6.83
C GLY A 149 -0.04 -14.06 -6.18
N ASP A 150 0.82 -14.63 -7.01
CA ASP A 150 1.97 -15.40 -6.55
C ASP A 150 2.85 -14.54 -5.62
N TYR A 151 3.46 -15.17 -4.63
CA TYR A 151 4.37 -14.50 -3.68
C TYR A 151 3.77 -13.30 -2.91
N ALA A 152 2.45 -13.04 -2.98
CA ALA A 152 1.79 -11.91 -2.33
C ALA A 152 2.18 -11.73 -0.86
N PHE A 153 2.45 -12.81 -0.13
CA PHE A 153 2.96 -12.79 1.24
C PHE A 153 4.24 -13.61 1.44
N GLU A 154 5.06 -13.78 0.39
CA GLU A 154 6.37 -14.41 0.51
C GLU A 154 7.25 -13.63 1.51
N ASP A 155 8.12 -14.34 2.25
CA ASP A 155 8.99 -13.77 3.29
C ASP A 155 8.26 -13.03 4.43
N CYS A 156 6.94 -13.17 4.55
CA CYS A 156 6.18 -12.76 5.74
C CYS A 156 6.29 -13.84 6.84
N THR A 157 7.48 -13.96 7.43
CA THR A 157 7.88 -15.11 8.27
C THR A 157 7.07 -15.36 9.55
N SER A 158 6.25 -14.41 9.98
CA SER A 158 5.43 -14.51 11.20
C SER A 158 3.93 -14.36 10.93
N LEU A 159 3.52 -14.44 9.67
CA LEU A 159 2.17 -14.13 9.24
C LEU A 159 1.18 -15.26 9.56
N THR A 160 0.03 -14.86 10.10
CA THR A 160 -1.20 -15.65 10.07
C THR A 160 -2.24 -14.92 9.23
N ILE A 161 -2.77 -15.58 8.21
CA ILE A 161 -3.90 -15.09 7.42
C ILE A 161 -5.20 -15.42 8.15
N ARG A 162 -6.11 -14.45 8.26
CA ARG A 162 -7.45 -14.64 8.81
C ARG A 162 -8.49 -14.48 7.70
N GLY A 163 -9.46 -15.38 7.64
CA GLY A 163 -10.53 -15.29 6.65
C GLY A 163 -11.62 -16.34 6.81
N LYS A 164 -12.60 -16.34 5.91
CA LYS A 164 -13.67 -17.32 5.91
C LYS A 164 -13.15 -18.71 5.51
N ALA A 165 -13.65 -19.77 6.13
CA ALA A 165 -13.40 -21.14 5.67
C ALA A 165 -13.89 -21.34 4.21
N GLY A 166 -13.09 -22.01 3.39
CA GLY A 166 -13.29 -22.24 1.96
C GLY A 166 -12.96 -21.04 1.06
N SER A 167 -12.51 -19.92 1.63
CA SER A 167 -12.16 -18.71 0.86
C SER A 167 -10.87 -18.86 0.07
N GLU A 168 -10.64 -17.92 -0.85
CA GLU A 168 -9.37 -17.83 -1.57
C GLU A 168 -8.18 -17.59 -0.62
N ALA A 169 -8.41 -16.86 0.47
CA ALA A 169 -7.43 -16.65 1.53
C ALA A 169 -6.96 -17.96 2.17
N GLU A 170 -7.89 -18.89 2.45
CA GLU A 170 -7.53 -20.20 3.02
C GLU A 170 -6.74 -21.05 2.02
N LYS A 171 -7.15 -21.06 0.75
CA LYS A 171 -6.44 -21.80 -0.31
C LYS A 171 -5.02 -21.29 -0.46
N TYR A 172 -4.86 -19.97 -0.55
CA TYR A 172 -3.56 -19.32 -0.67
C TYR A 172 -2.65 -19.63 0.53
N ALA A 173 -3.19 -19.51 1.75
CA ALA A 173 -2.43 -19.80 2.97
C ALA A 173 -1.91 -21.25 2.97
N LYS A 174 -2.75 -22.22 2.62
CA LYS A 174 -2.37 -23.64 2.52
C LYS A 174 -1.31 -23.89 1.46
N ALA A 175 -1.46 -23.30 0.28
CA ALA A 175 -0.53 -23.47 -0.83
C ALA A 175 0.88 -22.95 -0.51
N ASN A 176 0.97 -21.91 0.33
CA ASN A 176 2.22 -21.24 0.68
C ASN A 176 2.74 -21.60 2.09
N GLY A 177 2.11 -22.55 2.80
CA GLY A 177 2.53 -22.94 4.14
C GLY A 177 2.37 -21.85 5.21
N ILE A 178 1.46 -20.90 5.01
CA ILE A 178 1.17 -19.79 5.92
C ILE A 178 0.07 -20.24 6.91
N GLY A 179 0.17 -19.81 8.17
CA GLY A 179 -0.87 -20.08 9.18
C GLY A 179 -2.21 -19.47 8.78
N PHE A 180 -3.32 -20.17 9.07
CA PHE A 180 -4.67 -19.69 8.77
C PHE A 180 -5.60 -19.80 9.98
N GLU A 181 -6.34 -18.73 10.27
CA GLU A 181 -7.38 -18.69 11.30
C GLU A 181 -8.75 -18.34 10.67
N VAL A 182 -9.79 -19.09 11.05
CA VAL A 182 -11.15 -18.83 10.60
C VAL A 182 -11.72 -17.60 11.32
N LYS A 183 -12.33 -16.68 10.56
CA LYS A 183 -13.02 -15.49 11.07
C LYS A 183 -14.41 -15.34 10.44
#